data_AF-A0A8J3P0G0-F1
#
_entry.id   AF-A0A8J3P0G0-F1
#
_cell.length_a   1.000
_cell.length_b   1.000
_cell.length_c   1.000
_cell.angle_alpha   90.00
_cell.angle_beta   90.00
_cell.angle_gamma   90.00
#
_symmetry.space_group_name_H-M   'P 1'
#
loop_
_entity.id
_entity.type
_entity.pdbx_description
1 polymer ?
#
loop_
_entity_poly.entity_id
_entity_poly.type
_entity_poly.pdbx_seq_one_letter_code
_entity_poly.pdbx_strand_id
1 'polypeptide(L)'
;MGAKAFLGFVPWIIFWVVSGPSTWEYAAGGALVAALILLIPSHERGRIKLLEIVSVLFFGALTIAGLVLDHSRLLWLEEYAQAISSAVLAVVVLGSLAFTPFTEQYAREQVPQQFWSTPQFKHVNRTLTLVWGLTFAVCAVLGMFAQPDHGGSAWLNWIIPIAVLVGAFKFTAWYPERVKADARAAGTAPA
;
A
#
# COMPACT_ATOMS: atom_id res chain seq x y z
N MET A 1 -15.21 1.61 -7.39
CA MET A 1 -14.37 1.81 -6.18
C MET A 1 -13.36 2.91 -6.47
N GLY A 2 -13.68 4.18 -6.21
CA GLY A 2 -13.00 5.29 -6.91
C GLY A 2 -11.90 6.06 -6.14
N ALA A 3 -12.07 6.32 -4.83
CA ALA A 3 -11.19 7.29 -4.15
C ALA A 3 -10.82 6.94 -2.69
N LYS A 4 -11.73 6.30 -1.93
CA LYS A 4 -11.53 6.14 -0.47
C LYS A 4 -10.56 5.02 -0.08
N ALA A 5 -10.45 3.96 -0.88
CA ALA A 5 -9.47 2.88 -0.63
C ALA A 5 -8.02 3.35 -0.82
N PHE A 6 -7.82 4.43 -1.59
CA PHE A 6 -6.50 4.96 -1.95
C PHE A 6 -5.93 5.90 -0.90
N LEU A 7 -6.78 6.43 -0.02
CA LEU A 7 -6.36 7.38 1.02
C LEU A 7 -5.30 6.78 1.95
N GLY A 8 -5.41 5.50 2.28
CA GLY A 8 -4.41 4.85 3.14
C GLY A 8 -3.02 4.74 2.51
N PHE A 9 -2.91 4.81 1.18
CA PHE A 9 -1.63 4.76 0.47
C PHE A 9 -0.99 6.15 0.28
N VAL A 10 -1.70 7.23 0.61
CA VAL A 10 -1.20 8.61 0.38
C VAL A 10 0.17 8.86 1.02
N PRO A 11 0.44 8.49 2.30
CA PRO A 11 1.76 8.69 2.90
C PRO A 11 2.88 7.99 2.13
N TRP A 12 2.60 6.77 1.65
CA TRP A 12 3.54 5.96 0.88
C TRP A 12 3.80 6.55 -0.51
N ILE A 13 2.77 7.05 -1.17
CA ILE A 13 2.89 7.70 -2.48
C ILE A 13 3.72 8.99 -2.33
N ILE A 14 3.44 9.80 -1.30
CA ILE A 14 4.24 11.00 -0.99
C ILE A 14 5.70 10.61 -0.81
N PHE A 15 5.95 9.58 0.01
CA PHE A 15 7.30 9.10 0.23
C PHE A 15 7.97 8.68 -1.07
N TRP A 16 7.37 7.78 -1.87
CA TRP A 16 7.97 7.29 -3.12
C TRP A 16 8.23 8.38 -4.17
N VAL A 17 7.42 9.43 -4.20
CA VAL A 17 7.58 10.53 -5.17
C VAL A 17 8.62 11.54 -4.71
N VAL A 18 8.68 11.82 -3.41
CA VAL A 18 9.50 12.90 -2.84
C VAL A 18 10.86 12.37 -2.35
N SER A 19 10.97 11.08 -2.03
CA SER A 19 12.22 10.45 -1.61
C SER A 19 13.18 10.38 -2.80
N GLY A 20 14.22 11.20 -2.76
CA GLY A 20 15.32 11.19 -3.70
C GLY A 20 16.63 11.53 -2.96
N PRO A 21 17.75 11.56 -3.70
CA PRO A 21 19.04 11.87 -3.12
C PRO A 21 19.00 13.21 -2.36
N SER A 22 19.34 13.21 -1.07
CA SER A 22 19.28 14.33 -0.13
C SER A 22 17.88 14.85 0.28
N THR A 23 16.77 14.30 -0.25
CA THR A 23 15.40 14.78 0.07
C THR A 23 14.58 13.80 0.93
N TRP A 24 15.12 12.63 1.22
CA TRP A 24 14.41 11.55 1.91
C TRP A 24 13.92 11.92 3.33
N GLU A 25 14.65 12.79 4.05
CA GLU A 25 14.24 13.26 5.39
C GLU A 25 12.97 14.11 5.33
N TYR A 26 12.90 15.04 4.37
CA TYR A 26 11.71 15.85 4.11
C TYR A 26 10.55 14.97 3.62
N ALA A 27 10.83 13.96 2.78
CA ALA A 27 9.85 13.00 2.33
C ALA A 27 9.26 12.19 3.51
N ALA A 28 10.11 11.72 4.43
CA ALA A 28 9.70 10.99 5.62
C ALA A 28 8.84 11.85 6.56
N GLY A 29 9.26 13.09 6.82
CA GLY A 29 8.48 14.04 7.63
C GLY A 29 7.13 14.39 6.99
N GLY A 30 7.11 14.67 5.68
CA GLY A 30 5.88 14.93 4.95
C GLY A 30 4.92 13.73 4.94
N ALA A 31 5.46 12.52 4.74
CA ALA A 31 4.69 11.28 4.83
C ALA A 31 4.15 11.03 6.24
N LEU A 32 4.93 11.33 7.30
CA LEU A 32 4.47 11.24 8.69
C LEU A 32 3.31 12.20 8.97
N VAL A 33 3.42 13.46 8.53
CA VAL A 33 2.34 14.44 8.66
C VAL A 33 1.08 13.94 7.94
N ALA A 34 1.21 13.45 6.71
CA ALA A 34 0.08 12.87 5.99
C ALA A 34 -0.53 11.66 6.71
N ALA A 35 0.30 10.78 7.27
CA ALA A 35 -0.16 9.62 8.04
C ALA A 35 -0.95 10.03 9.29
N LEU A 36 -0.46 11.04 10.02
CA LEU A 36 -1.16 11.59 11.19
C LEU A 36 -2.48 12.26 10.81
N ILE A 37 -2.51 13.05 9.74
CA ILE A 37 -3.73 13.70 9.23
C ILE A 37 -4.80 12.65 8.90
N LEU A 38 -4.41 11.53 8.28
CA LEU A 38 -5.34 10.45 7.94
C LEU A 38 -5.78 9.64 9.16
N LEU A 39 -4.93 9.53 10.19
CA LEU A 39 -5.26 8.83 11.42
C LEU A 39 -6.34 9.55 12.22
N ILE A 40 -6.34 10.89 12.27
CA ILE A 40 -7.28 11.70 13.05
C ILE A 40 -8.75 11.32 12.80
N PRO A 41 -9.30 11.41 11.57
CA PRO A 41 -10.70 11.12 11.33
C PRO A 41 -11.02 9.63 11.48
N SER A 42 -10.05 8.73 11.30
CA SER A 42 -10.25 7.28 11.51
C SER A 42 -10.31 6.93 12.99
N HIS A 43 -9.50 7.60 13.82
CA HIS A 43 -9.54 7.51 15.28
C HIS A 43 -10.87 8.03 15.83
N GLU A 44 -11.34 9.20 15.39
CA GLU A 44 -12.64 9.77 15.79
C GLU A 44 -13.83 8.85 15.48
N ARG A 45 -13.72 8.07 14.39
CA ARG A 45 -14.75 7.10 13.98
C ARG A 45 -14.57 5.72 14.60
N GLY A 46 -13.53 5.51 15.43
CA GLY A 46 -13.21 4.22 16.05
C GLY A 46 -12.84 3.12 15.03
N ARG A 47 -12.35 3.50 13.85
CA ARG A 47 -12.10 2.61 12.70
C ARG A 47 -10.67 2.75 12.19
N ILE A 48 -9.71 2.66 13.11
CA ILE A 48 -8.29 2.71 12.76
C ILE A 48 -7.96 1.52 11.85
N LYS A 49 -7.34 1.80 10.71
CA LYS A 49 -6.98 0.78 9.72
C LYS A 49 -5.54 0.33 9.89
N LEU A 50 -5.25 -0.90 9.47
CA LEU A 50 -3.91 -1.48 9.58
C LEU A 50 -2.87 -0.58 8.90
N LEU A 51 -3.20 -0.06 7.71
CA LEU A 51 -2.30 0.77 6.92
C LEU A 51 -2.01 2.12 7.60
N GLU A 52 -2.94 2.69 8.36
CA GLU A 52 -2.73 3.95 9.09
C GLU A 52 -1.72 3.75 10.22
N ILE A 53 -1.89 2.68 11.02
CA ILE A 53 -0.96 2.32 12.09
C ILE A 53 0.44 2.08 11.52
N VAL A 54 0.53 1.27 10.47
CA VAL A 54 1.81 0.92 9.85
C VAL A 54 2.46 2.16 9.23
N SER A 55 1.69 3.06 8.62
CA SER A 55 2.22 4.32 8.09
C SER A 55 2.83 5.18 9.20
N VAL A 56 2.10 5.40 10.29
CA VAL A 56 2.59 6.22 11.41
C VAL A 56 3.82 5.59 12.06
N LEU A 57 3.81 4.28 12.30
CA LEU A 57 4.96 3.58 12.88
C LEU A 57 6.18 3.62 11.96
N PHE A 58 6.01 3.33 10.67
CA PHE A 58 7.11 3.29 9.71
C PHE A 58 7.71 4.68 9.49
N PHE A 59 6.88 5.68 9.15
CA PHE A 59 7.37 7.04 8.89
C PHE A 59 7.82 7.74 10.18
N GLY A 60 7.22 7.42 11.33
CA GLY A 60 7.69 7.88 12.63
C GLY A 60 9.09 7.35 12.94
N ALA A 61 9.31 6.05 12.79
CA ALA A 61 10.63 5.45 12.97
C ALA A 61 11.66 6.01 11.98
N LEU A 62 11.28 6.18 10.71
CA LEU A 62 12.15 6.74 9.67
C LEU A 62 12.52 8.19 9.96
N THR A 63 11.58 9.00 10.43
CA THR A 63 11.80 10.40 10.80
C THR A 63 12.70 10.50 12.03
N ILE A 64 12.46 9.70 13.07
CA ILE A 64 13.33 9.65 14.26
C ILE A 64 14.74 9.21 13.88
N ALA A 65 14.87 8.19 13.02
CA ALA A 65 16.17 7.75 12.52
C ALA A 65 16.93 8.87 11.80
N GLY A 66 16.25 9.65 10.94
CA GLY A 66 16.85 10.80 10.27
C GLY A 66 17.25 11.95 11.20
N LEU A 67 16.54 12.14 12.31
CA LEU A 67 16.87 13.18 13.29
C LEU A 67 18.00 12.80 14.24
N VAL A 68 18.22 11.50 14.48
CA VAL A 68 19.13 11.00 15.53
C VAL A 68 20.43 10.43 14.95
N LEU A 69 20.41 9.88 13.73
CA LEU A 69 21.58 9.24 13.12
C LEU A 69 22.32 10.22 12.20
N ASP A 70 23.66 10.17 12.22
CA ASP A 70 24.48 10.95 11.30
C ASP A 70 24.27 10.53 9.84
N HIS A 71 24.31 11.50 8.91
CA HIS A 71 24.13 11.29 7.46
C HIS A 71 24.97 10.12 6.90
N SER A 72 26.20 9.93 7.39
CA SER A 72 27.09 8.85 6.95
C SER A 72 26.56 7.44 7.25
N ARG A 73 25.70 7.28 8.28
CA ARG A 73 25.03 6.02 8.62
C ARG A 73 23.68 5.84 7.94
N LEU A 74 23.20 6.84 7.20
CA LEU A 74 21.89 6.85 6.55
C LEU A 74 21.96 6.69 5.03
N LEU A 75 23.16 6.74 4.42
CA LEU A 75 23.35 6.55 2.98
C LEU A 75 22.77 5.23 2.46
N TRP A 76 22.91 4.13 3.22
CA TRP A 76 22.29 2.85 2.85
C TRP A 76 20.76 2.91 3.00
N LEU A 77 20.24 3.65 3.98
CA LEU A 77 18.80 3.79 4.18
C LEU A 77 18.17 4.59 3.05
N GLU A 78 18.89 5.59 2.54
CA GLU A 78 18.51 6.38 1.37
C GLU A 78 18.47 5.53 0.09
N GLU A 79 19.47 4.67 -0.11
CA GLU A 79 19.53 3.75 -1.25
C GLU A 79 18.42 2.69 -1.23
N TYR A 80 18.14 2.12 -0.05
CA TYR A 80 17.18 1.02 0.09
C TYR A 80 15.80 1.46 0.63
N ALA A 81 15.56 2.75 0.87
CA ALA A 81 14.32 3.27 1.48
C ALA A 81 13.06 2.81 0.72
N GLN A 82 13.10 2.85 -0.61
CA GLN A 82 11.97 2.43 -1.45
C GLN A 82 11.77 0.91 -1.41
N ALA A 83 12.86 0.14 -1.39
CA ALA A 83 12.82 -1.32 -1.26
C ALA A 83 12.28 -1.75 0.12
N ILE A 84 12.78 -1.12 1.19
CA ILE A 84 12.38 -1.38 2.57
C ILE A 84 10.90 -1.01 2.78
N SER A 85 10.47 0.17 2.32
CA SER A 85 9.06 0.57 2.43
C SER A 85 8.12 -0.41 1.69
N SER A 86 8.50 -0.82 0.47
CA SER A 86 7.75 -1.82 -0.30
C SER A 86 7.75 -3.18 0.40
N ALA A 87 8.87 -3.60 0.99
CA ALA A 87 8.97 -4.86 1.73
C ALA A 87 8.07 -4.86 2.98
N VAL A 88 8.07 -3.76 3.74
CA VAL A 88 7.19 -3.59 4.91
C VAL A 88 5.72 -3.67 4.48
N LEU A 89 5.34 -2.98 3.41
CA LEU A 89 3.98 -3.08 2.88
C LEU A 89 3.64 -4.50 2.45
N ALA A 90 4.55 -5.20 1.76
CA ALA A 90 4.34 -6.58 1.34
C ALA A 90 4.08 -7.50 2.54
N VAL A 91 4.93 -7.43 3.57
CA VAL A 91 4.81 -8.23 4.79
C VAL A 91 3.50 -7.94 5.52
N VAL A 92 3.15 -6.67 5.69
CA VAL A 92 1.93 -6.26 6.41
C VAL A 92 0.68 -6.67 5.63
N VAL A 93 0.66 -6.42 4.33
CA VAL A 93 -0.49 -6.74 3.47
C VAL A 93 -0.68 -8.25 3.36
N LEU A 94 0.37 -9.02 3.13
CA LEU A 94 0.30 -10.48 3.11
C LEU A 94 -0.02 -11.05 4.49
N GLY A 95 0.57 -10.51 5.56
CA GLY A 95 0.30 -10.90 6.93
C GLY A 95 -1.16 -10.67 7.34
N SER A 96 -1.80 -9.63 6.80
CA SER A 96 -3.23 -9.35 7.04
C SER A 96 -4.14 -10.50 6.58
N LEU A 97 -3.71 -11.35 5.63
CA LEU A 97 -4.47 -12.52 5.17
C LEU A 97 -4.70 -13.55 6.27
N ALA A 98 -3.84 -13.60 7.30
CA ALA A 98 -4.00 -14.50 8.44
C ALA A 98 -5.12 -14.07 9.40
N PHE A 99 -5.53 -12.81 9.34
CA PHE A 99 -6.54 -12.23 10.24
C PHE A 99 -7.69 -11.63 9.44
N THR A 100 -7.61 -10.33 9.12
CA THR A 100 -8.57 -9.62 8.27
C THR A 100 -7.81 -9.02 7.09
N PRO A 101 -8.11 -9.45 5.84
CA PRO A 101 -7.44 -8.92 4.66
C PRO A 101 -7.51 -7.39 4.62
N PHE A 102 -6.39 -6.75 4.31
CA PHE A 102 -6.31 -5.28 4.36
C PHE A 102 -7.39 -4.61 3.51
N THR A 103 -7.71 -5.16 2.32
CA THR A 103 -8.73 -4.58 1.44
C THR A 103 -10.11 -4.66 2.05
N GLU A 104 -10.37 -5.64 2.92
CA GLU A 104 -11.66 -5.83 3.57
C GLU A 104 -12.01 -4.62 4.45
N GLN A 105 -11.02 -4.09 5.18
CA GLN A 105 -11.20 -2.91 6.04
C GLN A 105 -11.72 -1.69 5.25
N TYR A 106 -11.28 -1.54 4.00
CA TYR A 106 -11.72 -0.47 3.11
C TYR A 106 -13.02 -0.81 2.36
N ALA A 107 -13.23 -2.08 2.02
CA ALA A 107 -14.42 -2.54 1.31
C ALA A 107 -15.68 -2.44 2.20
N ARG A 108 -15.54 -2.69 3.51
CA ARG A 108 -16.63 -2.57 4.50
C ARG A 108 -17.22 -1.15 4.57
N GLU A 109 -16.47 -0.11 4.21
CA GLU A 109 -17.00 1.27 4.18
C GLU A 109 -17.89 1.57 2.96
N GLN A 110 -17.83 0.72 1.92
CA GLN A 110 -18.52 0.93 0.65
C GLN A 110 -19.61 -0.10 0.41
N VAL A 111 -19.52 -1.27 1.05
CA VAL A 111 -20.45 -2.37 0.87
C VAL A 111 -21.38 -2.46 2.08
N PRO A 112 -22.71 -2.64 1.87
CA PRO A 112 -23.65 -2.84 2.98
C PRO A 112 -23.27 -4.01 3.88
N GLN A 113 -23.49 -3.87 5.18
CA GLN A 113 -23.07 -4.83 6.21
C GLN A 113 -23.58 -6.25 5.98
N GLN A 114 -24.78 -6.39 5.39
CA GLN A 114 -25.38 -7.69 5.06
C GLN A 114 -24.52 -8.55 4.12
N PHE A 115 -23.63 -7.94 3.33
CA PHE A 115 -22.78 -8.66 2.40
C PHE A 115 -21.38 -8.99 2.96
N TRP A 116 -21.01 -8.47 4.13
CA TRP A 116 -19.65 -8.63 4.68
C TRP A 116 -19.32 -10.08 5.02
N SER A 117 -20.31 -10.88 5.40
CA SER A 117 -20.13 -12.29 5.75
C SER A 117 -20.18 -13.23 4.54
N THR A 118 -20.51 -12.73 3.35
CA THR A 118 -20.67 -13.57 2.17
C THR A 118 -19.33 -14.19 1.73
N PRO A 119 -19.32 -15.47 1.29
CA PRO A 119 -18.11 -16.11 0.77
C PRO A 119 -17.48 -15.32 -0.38
N GLN A 120 -18.31 -14.72 -1.24
CA GLN A 120 -17.88 -13.92 -2.38
C GLN A 120 -17.14 -12.65 -1.93
N PHE A 121 -17.66 -11.92 -0.95
CA PHE A 121 -17.01 -10.72 -0.42
C PHE A 121 -15.65 -11.07 0.21
N LYS A 122 -15.57 -12.14 1.00
CA LYS A 122 -14.30 -12.60 1.59
C LYS A 122 -13.30 -13.04 0.52
N HIS A 123 -13.75 -13.80 -0.47
CA HIS A 123 -12.90 -14.28 -1.56
C HIS A 123 -12.32 -13.11 -2.36
N VAL A 124 -13.15 -12.15 -2.75
CA VAL A 124 -12.71 -10.96 -3.51
C VAL A 124 -11.66 -10.17 -2.72
N ASN A 125 -11.90 -9.89 -1.44
CA ASN A 125 -10.94 -9.16 -0.61
C ASN A 125 -9.63 -9.93 -0.39
N ARG A 126 -9.69 -11.26 -0.22
CA ARG A 126 -8.49 -12.09 -0.11
C ARG A 126 -7.65 -12.05 -1.39
N THR A 127 -8.29 -12.15 -2.55
CA THR A 127 -7.61 -12.07 -3.86
C THR A 127 -7.00 -10.69 -4.08
N LEU A 128 -7.73 -9.61 -3.79
CA LEU A 128 -7.20 -8.25 -3.92
C LEU A 128 -6.03 -8.01 -2.96
N THR A 129 -6.12 -8.48 -1.72
CA THR A 129 -5.03 -8.40 -0.74
C THR A 129 -3.80 -9.18 -1.22
N LEU A 130 -3.96 -10.37 -1.81
CA LEU A 130 -2.86 -11.12 -2.42
C LEU A 130 -2.20 -10.36 -3.56
N VAL A 131 -2.99 -9.80 -4.49
CA VAL A 131 -2.46 -9.01 -5.62
C VAL A 131 -1.63 -7.84 -5.10
N TRP A 132 -2.14 -7.08 -4.13
CA TRP A 132 -1.41 -5.99 -3.51
C TRP A 132 -0.13 -6.43 -2.82
N GLY A 133 -0.19 -7.50 -2.03
CA GLY A 133 0.97 -8.05 -1.34
C GLY A 133 2.07 -8.50 -2.31
N LEU A 134 1.68 -9.16 -3.41
CA LEU A 134 2.61 -9.56 -4.47
C LEU A 134 3.17 -8.36 -5.24
N THR A 135 2.34 -7.35 -5.54
CA THR A 135 2.79 -6.10 -6.15
C THR A 135 3.88 -5.44 -5.30
N PHE A 136 3.67 -5.31 -3.99
CA PHE A 136 4.67 -4.73 -3.11
C PHE A 136 5.91 -5.61 -2.97
N ALA A 137 5.76 -6.94 -2.96
CA ALA A 137 6.91 -7.85 -2.97
C ALA A 137 7.75 -7.69 -4.24
N VAL A 138 7.12 -7.56 -5.41
CA VAL A 138 7.80 -7.29 -6.68
C VAL A 138 8.50 -5.94 -6.62
N CYS A 139 7.83 -4.87 -6.16
CA CYS A 139 8.46 -3.55 -6.00
C CYS A 139 9.67 -3.58 -5.05
N ALA A 140 9.59 -4.34 -3.96
CA ALA A 140 10.69 -4.51 -3.01
C ALA A 140 11.90 -5.21 -3.65
N VAL A 141 11.65 -6.29 -4.39
CA VAL A 141 12.68 -7.02 -5.14
C VAL A 141 13.31 -6.12 -6.20
N LEU A 142 12.51 -5.40 -6.98
CA LEU A 142 13.01 -4.48 -8.01
C LEU A 142 13.87 -3.38 -7.41
N GLY A 143 13.42 -2.76 -6.31
CA GLY A 143 14.19 -1.72 -5.61
C GLY A 143 15.49 -2.26 -5.00
N MET A 144 15.54 -3.53 -4.59
CA MET A 144 16.76 -4.15 -4.07
C MET A 144 17.82 -4.36 -5.16
N PHE A 145 17.40 -4.60 -6.40
CA PHE A 145 18.30 -4.84 -7.53
C PHE A 145 18.57 -3.61 -8.40
N ALA A 146 17.91 -2.48 -8.11
CA ALA A 146 18.06 -1.26 -8.86
C ALA A 146 19.34 -0.50 -8.44
N GLN A 147 20.49 -0.99 -8.87
CA GLN A 147 21.77 -0.34 -8.60
C GLN A 147 21.96 0.93 -9.45
N PRO A 148 22.53 2.02 -8.89
CA PRO A 148 22.71 3.31 -9.59
C PRO A 148 23.60 3.23 -10.84
N ASP A 149 24.51 2.27 -10.90
CA ASP A 149 25.64 2.27 -11.85
C ASP A 149 25.32 1.66 -13.23
N HIS A 150 24.08 1.24 -13.44
CA HIS A 150 23.63 0.66 -14.71
C HIS A 150 22.45 1.48 -15.25
N GLY A 151 22.54 1.91 -16.51
CA GLY A 151 21.53 2.75 -17.20
C GLY A 151 20.10 2.18 -17.28
N GLY A 152 19.83 1.03 -16.65
CA GLY A 152 18.50 0.46 -16.39
C GLY A 152 17.88 0.85 -15.05
N SER A 153 18.56 1.60 -14.16
CA SER A 153 18.07 1.90 -12.81
C SER A 153 16.73 2.66 -12.78
N ALA A 154 16.49 3.55 -13.74
CA ALA A 154 15.22 4.26 -13.89
C ALA A 154 14.05 3.33 -14.26
N TRP A 155 14.29 2.28 -15.04
CA TRP A 155 13.25 1.31 -15.40
C TRP A 155 12.83 0.47 -14.19
N LEU A 156 13.81 0.03 -13.39
CA LEU A 156 13.58 -0.82 -12.23
C LEU A 156 13.06 -0.03 -11.01
N ASN A 157 13.49 1.23 -10.81
CA ASN A 157 13.04 2.06 -9.69
C ASN A 157 11.72 2.79 -9.93
N TRP A 158 11.43 3.17 -11.18
CA TRP A 158 10.28 4.03 -11.47
C TRP A 158 9.29 3.35 -12.42
N ILE A 159 9.71 3.01 -13.63
CA ILE A 159 8.76 2.65 -14.69
C ILE A 159 8.03 1.34 -14.38
N ILE A 160 8.75 0.27 -14.03
CA ILE A 160 8.16 -1.03 -13.75
C ILE A 160 7.33 -0.98 -12.45
N PRO A 161 7.81 -0.44 -11.32
CA PRO A 161 7.00 -0.32 -10.11
C PRO A 161 5.71 0.47 -10.32
N ILE A 162 5.77 1.60 -11.05
CA ILE A 162 4.57 2.39 -11.37
C ILE A 162 3.62 1.57 -12.25
N ALA A 163 4.12 0.88 -13.28
CA ALA A 163 3.29 0.04 -14.14
C ALA A 163 2.60 -1.09 -13.36
N VAL A 164 3.30 -1.75 -12.45
CA VAL A 164 2.74 -2.81 -11.60
C VAL A 164 1.69 -2.24 -10.64
N LEU A 165 1.94 -1.08 -10.02
CA LEU A 165 0.97 -0.41 -9.15
C LEU A 165 -0.29 0.02 -9.92
N VAL A 166 -0.14 0.64 -11.08
CA VAL A 166 -1.26 1.00 -11.97
C VAL A 166 -2.03 -0.25 -12.39
N GLY A 167 -1.33 -1.35 -12.69
CA GLY A 167 -1.93 -2.65 -12.97
C GLY A 167 -2.79 -3.16 -11.80
N ALA A 168 -2.25 -3.14 -10.58
CA ALA A 168 -2.96 -3.54 -9.36
C ALA A 168 -4.20 -2.67 -9.11
N PHE A 169 -4.10 -1.36 -9.35
CA PHE A 169 -5.23 -0.44 -9.26
C PHE A 169 -6.33 -0.75 -10.28
N LYS A 170 -5.97 -0.94 -11.55
CA LYS A 170 -6.93 -1.32 -12.60
C LYS A 170 -7.58 -2.66 -12.29
N PHE A 171 -6.80 -3.64 -11.82
CA PHE A 171 -7.31 -4.94 -11.41
C PHE A 171 -8.30 -4.81 -10.26
N THR A 172 -7.99 -4.00 -9.24
CA THR A 172 -8.86 -3.75 -8.08
C THR A 172 -10.19 -3.10 -8.48
N ALA A 173 -10.18 -2.21 -9.49
CA ALA A 173 -11.40 -1.58 -10.00
C ALA A 173 -12.26 -2.54 -10.86
N TRP A 174 -11.62 -3.38 -11.67
CA TRP A 174 -12.29 -4.23 -12.65
C TRP A 174 -12.77 -5.58 -12.09
N TYR A 175 -11.97 -6.21 -11.22
CA TYR A 175 -12.20 -7.58 -10.74
C TYR A 175 -13.56 -7.76 -10.03
N PRO A 176 -14.01 -6.86 -9.13
CA PRO A 176 -15.32 -6.99 -8.48
C PRO A 176 -16.49 -6.93 -9.47
N GLU A 177 -16.38 -6.12 -10.53
CA GLU A 177 -17.44 -5.99 -11.55
C GLU A 177 -17.55 -7.26 -12.40
N ARG A 178 -16.41 -7.87 -12.74
CA ARG A 178 -16.40 -9.17 -13.44
C ARG A 178 -17.04 -10.27 -12.61
N VAL A 179 -16.68 -10.39 -11.33
CA VAL A 179 -17.26 -11.40 -10.43
C VAL A 179 -18.78 -11.21 -10.27
N LYS A 180 -19.27 -9.97 -10.23
CA LYS A 180 -20.72 -9.68 -10.23
C LYS A 180 -21.38 -10.08 -11.56
N ALA A 181 -20.74 -9.80 -12.69
CA ALA A 181 -21.26 -10.15 -14.02
C ALA A 181 -21.35 -11.68 -14.19
N ASP A 182 -20.31 -12.41 -13.78
CA ASP A 182 -20.27 -13.87 -13.83
C ASP A 182 -21.33 -14.49 -12.90
N ALA A 183 -21.53 -13.95 -11.70
CA ALA A 183 -22.57 -14.41 -10.77
C ALA A 183 -24.01 -14.18 -11.27
N ARG A 184 -24.24 -13.07 -12.00
CA ARG A 184 -25.51 -12.77 -12.68
C ARG A 184 -25.75 -13.72 -13.86
N ALA A 185 -24.72 -13.97 -14.67
CA ALA A 185 -24.79 -14.89 -15.80
C ALA A 185 -25.03 -16.36 -15.37
N ALA A 186 -24.49 -16.76 -14.20
CA ALA A 186 -24.69 -18.08 -13.62
C ALA A 186 -26.03 -18.26 -12.89
N GLY A 187 -26.89 -17.23 -12.83
CA GLY A 187 -28.19 -17.30 -12.13
C GLY A 187 -28.11 -17.39 -10.60
N THR A 188 -26.93 -17.17 -10.02
CA THR A 188 -26.65 -17.31 -8.58
C THR A 188 -26.70 -15.98 -7.79
N ALA A 189 -27.02 -14.86 -8.46
CA ALA A 189 -27.12 -13.57 -7.80
C ALA A 189 -28.52 -13.40 -7.16
N PRO A 190 -28.62 -13.05 -5.85
CA PRO A 190 -29.89 -12.58 -5.30
C PRO A 190 -30.28 -11.26 -5.98
N ALA A 191 -31.57 -11.13 -6.29
CA ALA A 191 -32.19 -9.95 -6.90
C ALA A 191 -31.97 -8.67 -6.08
#